data_AF-A0A6A4X9K9-F1
#
_entry.id   AF-A0A6A4X9K9-F1
#
_cell.length_a   1.000
_cell.length_b   1.000
_cell.length_c   1.000
_cell.angle_alpha   90.00
_cell.angle_beta   90.00
_cell.angle_gamma   90.00
#
_symmetry.space_group_name_H-M   'P 1'
#
loop_
_entity.id
_entity.type
_entity.pdbx_description
1 polymer ?
#
loop_
_entity_poly.entity_id
_entity_poly.type
_entity_poly.pdbx_seq_one_letter_code
_entity_poly.pdbx_strand_id
1 'polypeptide(L)'
;MPADSAQSGAAAQDPASVPASASESTHRPMASFRLPPYSPEEPDLWLLQVQCAFDVSGVDSDELRFKLLVANLPANIAVQVKDVIRSSRSFDVLCAALQARLAQSRADRLQALLGRQQLGDQKPTALLRSMRNELAAAGDAPVDTELFRTLFQQRLPQPVRAALALLPADSTLDALAEAADRYLEASGPDPRLSAIAAQPYTQPAPPIAAAVTAPAPAATPALDTVIASLVAKMERLEASNRRLEDAVRRDRSRSRPRQAPRQSRRPSPARPSTPPHDDTLCWYHQRFGAQARRCKLPCSWIASEN
;
A
#
# COMPACT_ATOMS: atom_id res chain seq x y z
N MET A 1 -19.92 -11.17 -101.83
CA MET A 1 -19.03 -9.99 -101.86
C MET A 1 -19.83 -8.79 -101.40
N PRO A 2 -19.47 -8.01 -100.36
CA PRO A 2 -18.71 -8.25 -99.10
C PRO A 2 -19.65 -8.13 -97.85
N ALA A 3 -19.32 -8.65 -96.65
CA ALA A 3 -18.66 -8.00 -95.48
C ALA A 3 -19.50 -6.86 -94.82
N ASP A 4 -19.56 -6.60 -93.51
CA ASP A 4 -18.81 -6.99 -92.32
C ASP A 4 -19.56 -6.48 -91.07
N SER A 5 -19.16 -6.95 -89.88
CA SER A 5 -19.15 -6.27 -88.58
C SER A 5 -20.33 -6.44 -87.59
N ALA A 6 -19.94 -7.00 -86.43
CA ALA A 6 -20.56 -7.02 -85.11
C ALA A 6 -20.74 -5.58 -84.53
N GLN A 7 -21.34 -5.28 -83.37
CA GLN A 7 -21.49 -6.00 -82.11
C GLN A 7 -22.45 -5.20 -81.17
N SER A 8 -23.18 -5.93 -80.31
CA SER A 8 -23.64 -5.65 -78.93
C SER A 8 -24.24 -4.29 -78.52
N GLY A 9 -25.45 -4.34 -77.95
CA GLY A 9 -26.05 -3.26 -77.16
C GLY A 9 -27.19 -3.73 -76.24
N ALA A 10 -26.83 -4.02 -74.98
CA ALA A 10 -27.57 -3.89 -73.70
C ALA A 10 -29.06 -4.29 -73.60
N ALA A 11 -29.30 -5.34 -72.79
CA ALA A 11 -30.60 -5.75 -72.28
C ALA A 11 -30.90 -5.15 -70.89
N ALA A 12 -32.16 -4.71 -70.75
CA ALA A 12 -33.09 -4.87 -69.62
C ALA A 12 -32.66 -4.53 -68.17
N GLN A 13 -33.26 -3.44 -67.67
CA GLN A 13 -34.11 -3.30 -66.46
C GLN A 13 -33.66 -3.82 -65.08
N ASP A 14 -33.55 -2.90 -64.12
CA ASP A 14 -34.29 -2.81 -62.83
C ASP A 14 -33.71 -1.65 -61.95
N PRO A 15 -34.29 -1.21 -60.81
CA PRO A 15 -35.63 -1.43 -60.25
C PRO A 15 -36.32 -0.15 -59.70
N ALA A 16 -37.64 -0.24 -59.54
CA ALA A 16 -38.47 0.69 -58.76
C ALA A 16 -38.54 0.29 -57.27
N SER A 17 -38.54 1.30 -56.42
CA SER A 17 -38.58 1.24 -54.95
C SER A 17 -39.84 0.61 -54.36
N VAL A 18 -39.67 -0.17 -53.28
CA VAL A 18 -40.69 -0.54 -52.28
C VAL A 18 -40.02 -0.49 -50.87
N PRO A 19 -40.73 -0.11 -49.79
CA PRO A 19 -40.17 0.65 -48.68
C PRO A 19 -39.81 -0.16 -47.41
N ALA A 20 -39.10 0.54 -46.52
CA ALA A 20 -39.08 0.40 -45.05
C ALA A 20 -39.20 -1.03 -44.47
N SER A 21 -38.06 -1.62 -44.13
CA SER A 21 -37.99 -2.62 -43.05
C SER A 21 -37.24 -2.02 -41.88
N ALA A 22 -37.93 -2.04 -40.74
CA ALA A 22 -37.46 -1.61 -39.44
C ALA A 22 -36.12 -2.28 -39.10
N SER A 23 -35.29 -1.51 -38.39
CA SER A 23 -34.07 -1.96 -37.73
C SER A 23 -34.43 -2.99 -36.67
N GLU A 24 -34.68 -4.24 -37.07
CA GLU A 24 -34.88 -5.35 -36.15
C GLU A 24 -33.51 -5.70 -35.57
N SER A 25 -33.17 -4.96 -34.51
CA SER A 25 -32.05 -5.26 -33.65
C SER A 25 -32.38 -6.60 -33.00
N THR A 26 -31.90 -7.69 -33.59
CA THR A 26 -32.04 -9.05 -33.05
C THR A 26 -31.30 -9.11 -31.72
N HIS A 27 -31.97 -8.67 -30.65
CA HIS A 27 -31.52 -8.83 -29.29
C HIS A 27 -31.65 -10.32 -28.98
N ARG A 28 -30.61 -11.10 -29.34
CA ARG A 28 -30.48 -12.48 -28.90
C ARG A 28 -30.60 -12.48 -27.37
N PRO A 29 -31.55 -13.22 -26.77
CA PRO A 29 -31.65 -13.27 -25.33
C PRO A 29 -30.35 -13.87 -24.78
N MET A 30 -29.61 -13.11 -23.97
CA MET A 30 -28.39 -13.57 -23.30
C MET A 30 -28.77 -14.54 -22.17
N ALA A 31 -29.35 -15.69 -22.52
CA ALA A 31 -29.56 -16.77 -21.59
C ALA A 31 -28.18 -17.42 -21.35
N SER A 32 -27.61 -17.12 -20.17
CA SER A 32 -26.42 -17.71 -19.56
C SER A 32 -25.02 -17.27 -20.00
N PHE A 33 -24.80 -16.00 -20.39
CA PHE A 33 -23.43 -15.47 -20.32
C PHE A 33 -23.06 -15.16 -18.88
N ARG A 34 -22.08 -15.89 -18.33
CA ARG A 34 -21.51 -15.60 -17.01
C ARG A 34 -20.00 -15.54 -17.12
N LEU A 35 -19.44 -14.48 -16.56
CA LEU A 35 -18.00 -14.34 -16.42
C LEU A 35 -17.49 -15.25 -15.30
N PRO A 36 -16.31 -15.88 -15.47
CA PRO A 36 -15.66 -16.64 -14.42
C PRO A 36 -15.50 -15.81 -13.13
N PRO A 37 -15.66 -16.42 -11.94
CA PRO A 37 -15.41 -15.71 -10.68
C PRO A 37 -13.95 -15.24 -10.62
N TYR A 38 -13.73 -14.05 -10.07
CA TYR A 38 -12.40 -13.48 -9.94
C TYR A 38 -11.52 -14.29 -8.99
N SER A 39 -10.37 -14.73 -9.49
CA SER A 39 -9.34 -15.44 -8.72
C SER A 39 -8.19 -14.49 -8.37
N PRO A 40 -7.92 -14.22 -7.08
CA PRO A 40 -6.84 -13.32 -6.66
C PRO A 40 -5.44 -13.96 -6.72
N GLU A 41 -5.35 -15.28 -6.93
CA GLU A 41 -4.09 -16.04 -7.03
C GLU A 41 -3.42 -15.82 -8.40
N GLU A 42 -4.21 -15.87 -9.48
CA GLU A 42 -3.72 -15.67 -10.86
C GLU A 42 -4.64 -14.71 -11.63
N PRO A 43 -4.51 -13.39 -11.40
CA PRO A 43 -5.42 -12.42 -11.98
C PRO A 43 -5.18 -12.20 -13.48
N ASP A 44 -3.96 -12.48 -13.98
CA ASP A 44 -3.63 -12.42 -15.41
C ASP A 44 -4.34 -13.55 -16.19
N LEU A 45 -4.33 -14.76 -15.63
CA LEU A 45 -5.03 -15.91 -16.20
C LEU A 45 -6.54 -15.69 -16.20
N TRP A 46 -7.09 -15.12 -15.12
CA TRP A 46 -8.51 -14.76 -15.07
C TRP A 46 -8.88 -13.73 -16.14
N LEU A 47 -8.07 -12.69 -16.35
CA LEU A 47 -8.30 -11.70 -17.42
C LEU A 47 -8.32 -12.34 -18.82
N LEU A 48 -7.40 -13.27 -19.08
CA LEU A 48 -7.38 -14.04 -20.33
C LEU A 48 -8.64 -14.89 -20.49
N GLN A 49 -9.09 -15.57 -19.43
CA GLN A 49 -10.33 -16.35 -19.45
C GLN A 49 -11.55 -15.47 -19.73
N VAL A 50 -11.59 -14.25 -19.18
CA VAL A 50 -12.66 -13.28 -19.42
C VAL A 50 -12.66 -12.81 -20.87
N GLN A 51 -11.49 -12.52 -21.45
CA GLN A 51 -11.36 -12.16 -22.87
C GLN A 51 -11.87 -13.29 -23.77
N CYS A 52 -11.43 -14.53 -23.55
CA CYS A 52 -11.92 -15.68 -24.29
C CYS A 52 -13.44 -15.88 -24.14
N ALA A 53 -13.99 -15.64 -22.94
CA ALA A 53 -15.43 -15.72 -22.73
C ALA A 53 -16.19 -14.69 -23.58
N PHE A 54 -15.69 -13.45 -23.67
CA PHE A 54 -16.29 -12.43 -24.54
C PHE A 54 -16.26 -12.84 -26.02
N ASP A 55 -15.14 -13.37 -26.50
CA ASP A 55 -14.99 -13.82 -27.88
C ASP A 55 -15.96 -14.96 -28.21
N VAL A 56 -16.09 -15.95 -27.32
CA VAL A 56 -17.05 -17.07 -27.51
C VAL A 56 -18.51 -16.60 -27.48
N SER A 57 -18.82 -15.58 -26.69
CA SER A 57 -20.17 -15.03 -26.57
C SER A 57 -20.58 -14.08 -27.71
N GLY A 58 -19.65 -13.70 -28.58
CA GLY A 58 -19.88 -12.75 -29.67
C GLY A 58 -20.24 -11.34 -29.18
N VAL A 59 -19.71 -10.95 -28.01
CA VAL A 59 -19.90 -9.59 -27.50
C VAL A 59 -18.84 -8.71 -28.15
N ASP A 60 -19.21 -7.95 -29.18
CA ASP A 60 -18.25 -7.11 -29.94
C ASP A 60 -18.23 -5.65 -29.49
N SER A 61 -19.18 -5.24 -28.66
CA SER A 61 -19.27 -3.87 -28.15
C SER A 61 -18.32 -3.66 -26.97
N ASP A 62 -17.32 -2.77 -27.17
CA ASP A 62 -16.36 -2.35 -26.14
C ASP A 62 -17.05 -1.86 -24.85
N GLU A 63 -18.13 -1.08 -25.01
CA GLU A 63 -18.91 -0.57 -23.88
C GLU A 63 -19.63 -1.69 -23.10
N LEU A 64 -20.13 -2.71 -23.79
CA LEU A 64 -20.78 -3.86 -23.14
C LEU A 64 -19.74 -4.72 -22.42
N ARG A 65 -18.58 -4.97 -23.02
CA ARG A 65 -17.43 -5.66 -22.38
C ARG A 65 -17.01 -4.93 -21.11
N PHE A 66 -16.87 -3.60 -21.18
CA PHE A 66 -16.54 -2.77 -20.03
C PHE A 66 -17.56 -2.90 -18.91
N LYS A 67 -18.87 -2.76 -19.21
CA LYS A 67 -19.94 -2.86 -18.21
C LYS A 67 -19.97 -4.25 -17.55
N LEU A 68 -19.82 -5.31 -18.34
CA LEU A 68 -19.81 -6.69 -17.86
C LEU A 68 -18.58 -6.98 -16.99
N LEU A 69 -17.40 -6.50 -17.39
CA LEU A 69 -16.18 -6.64 -16.60
C LEU A 69 -16.30 -5.91 -15.25
N VAL A 70 -16.77 -4.66 -15.25
CA VAL A 70 -16.96 -3.87 -14.02
C VAL A 70 -17.99 -4.53 -13.09
N ALA A 71 -19.06 -5.11 -13.63
CA ALA A 71 -20.08 -5.80 -12.84
C ALA A 71 -19.56 -7.10 -12.19
N ASN A 72 -18.58 -7.75 -12.80
CA ASN A 72 -17.98 -8.98 -12.28
C ASN A 72 -16.79 -8.73 -11.34
N LEU A 73 -16.28 -7.50 -11.30
CA LEU A 73 -15.08 -7.16 -10.54
C LEU A 73 -15.37 -7.08 -9.02
N PRO A 74 -14.56 -7.72 -8.16
CA PRO A 74 -14.69 -7.58 -6.71
C PRO A 74 -14.47 -6.14 -6.23
N ALA A 75 -15.16 -5.75 -5.16
CA ALA A 75 -15.13 -4.37 -4.66
C ALA A 75 -13.72 -3.87 -4.29
N ASN A 76 -12.87 -4.73 -3.73
CA ASN A 76 -11.48 -4.41 -3.38
C ASN A 76 -10.62 -4.10 -4.61
N ILE A 77 -10.87 -4.74 -5.75
CA ILE A 77 -10.15 -4.50 -7.00
C ILE A 77 -10.76 -3.28 -7.72
N ALA A 78 -12.08 -3.16 -7.72
CA ALA A 78 -12.78 -2.01 -8.30
C ALA A 78 -12.34 -0.67 -7.67
N VAL A 79 -12.02 -0.64 -6.37
CA VAL A 79 -11.47 0.55 -5.72
C VAL A 79 -10.06 0.92 -6.25
N GLN A 80 -9.24 -0.06 -6.64
CA GLN A 80 -7.89 0.16 -7.14
C GLN A 80 -7.85 0.76 -8.55
N VAL A 81 -8.86 0.45 -9.37
CA VAL A 81 -9.03 0.98 -10.75
C VAL A 81 -10.19 1.98 -10.86
N LYS A 82 -10.64 2.56 -9.73
CA LYS A 82 -11.80 3.48 -9.69
C LYS A 82 -11.63 4.71 -10.56
N ASP A 83 -10.39 5.16 -10.72
CA ASP A 83 -9.99 6.29 -11.56
C ASP A 83 -10.28 5.97 -13.03
N VAL A 84 -9.85 4.80 -13.48
CA VAL A 84 -10.05 4.32 -14.86
C VAL A 84 -11.53 4.01 -15.13
N ILE A 85 -12.24 3.44 -14.16
CA ILE A 85 -13.69 3.18 -14.28
C ILE A 85 -14.48 4.49 -14.44
N ARG A 86 -14.01 5.59 -13.83
CA ARG A 86 -14.66 6.91 -13.92
C ARG A 86 -14.22 7.70 -15.13
N SER A 87 -12.97 7.58 -15.57
CA SER A 87 -12.41 8.35 -16.68
C SER A 87 -12.75 7.76 -18.04
N SER A 88 -12.81 6.43 -18.13
CA SER A 88 -12.82 5.69 -19.38
C SER A 88 -13.94 4.66 -19.40
N ARG A 89 -14.51 4.42 -20.57
CA ARG A 89 -15.53 3.37 -20.82
C ARG A 89 -15.03 2.28 -21.77
N SER A 90 -13.72 2.23 -21.98
CA SER A 90 -13.07 1.27 -22.86
C SER A 90 -12.55 0.07 -22.09
N PHE A 91 -12.79 -1.12 -22.62
CA PHE A 91 -12.36 -2.39 -22.06
C PHE A 91 -10.83 -2.52 -22.05
N ASP A 92 -10.16 -2.11 -23.13
CA ASP A 92 -8.71 -2.25 -23.27
C ASP A 92 -7.95 -1.42 -22.24
N VAL A 93 -8.40 -0.17 -22.04
CA VAL A 93 -7.82 0.73 -21.03
C VAL A 93 -8.02 0.17 -19.62
N LEU A 94 -9.19 -0.42 -19.35
CA LEU A 94 -9.47 -1.06 -18.07
C LEU A 94 -8.62 -2.32 -17.86
N CYS A 95 -8.46 -3.16 -18.88
CA CYS A 95 -7.61 -4.36 -18.82
C CYS A 95 -6.14 -3.99 -18.58
N ALA A 96 -5.61 -3.02 -19.32
CA ALA A 96 -4.25 -2.54 -19.15
C ALA A 96 -4.02 -1.95 -17.74
N ALA A 97 -4.99 -1.18 -17.24
CA ALA A 97 -4.94 -0.64 -15.89
C ALA A 97 -5.02 -1.73 -14.82
N LEU A 98 -5.87 -2.75 -15.01
CA LEU A 98 -5.94 -3.91 -14.13
C LEU A 98 -4.59 -4.62 -14.10
N GLN A 99 -4.02 -4.97 -15.24
CA GLN A 99 -2.70 -5.61 -15.33
C GLN A 99 -1.60 -4.78 -14.64
N ALA A 100 -1.55 -3.47 -14.87
CA ALA A 100 -0.57 -2.60 -14.23
C ALA A 100 -0.72 -2.55 -12.70
N ARG A 101 -1.97 -2.43 -12.20
CA ARG A 101 -2.25 -2.39 -10.75
C ARG A 101 -1.99 -3.74 -10.08
N LEU A 102 -2.30 -4.85 -10.78
CA LEU A 102 -2.03 -6.21 -10.31
C LEU A 102 -0.52 -6.49 -10.28
N ALA A 103 0.23 -6.06 -11.29
CA ALA A 103 1.69 -6.14 -11.32
C ALA A 103 2.33 -5.34 -10.16
N GLN A 104 1.81 -4.15 -9.86
CA GLN A 104 2.26 -3.36 -8.71
C GLN A 104 1.95 -4.08 -7.37
N SER A 105 0.72 -4.57 -7.20
CA SER A 105 0.36 -5.33 -5.99
C SER A 105 1.18 -6.61 -5.84
N ARG A 106 1.59 -7.25 -6.95
CA ARG A 106 2.47 -8.41 -6.96
C ARG A 106 3.88 -8.03 -6.50
N ALA A 107 4.46 -6.96 -7.06
CA ALA A 107 5.77 -6.45 -6.65
C ALA A 107 5.80 -6.06 -5.17
N ASP A 108 4.77 -5.38 -4.67
CA ASP A 108 4.65 -5.01 -3.26
C ASP A 108 4.50 -6.23 -2.34
N ARG A 109 3.73 -7.25 -2.76
CA ARG A 109 3.59 -8.52 -2.04
C ARG A 109 4.92 -9.27 -1.99
N LEU A 110 5.64 -9.36 -3.11
CA LEU A 110 6.97 -9.96 -3.20
C LEU A 110 7.95 -9.21 -2.28
N GLN A 111 7.96 -7.88 -2.31
CA GLN A 111 8.80 -7.07 -1.44
C GLN A 111 8.45 -7.24 0.05
N ALA A 112 7.16 -7.39 0.38
CA ALA A 112 6.72 -7.61 1.75
C ALA A 112 7.05 -9.02 2.27
N LEU A 113 6.85 -10.05 1.45
CA LEU A 113 7.22 -11.44 1.77
C LEU A 113 8.73 -11.56 1.97
N LEU A 114 9.50 -11.10 0.98
CA LEU A 114 10.95 -11.18 1.01
C LEU A 114 11.59 -10.18 2.00
N GLY A 115 10.90 -9.10 2.32
CA GLY A 115 11.30 -8.15 3.36
C GLY A 115 11.32 -8.76 4.77
N ARG A 116 10.57 -9.85 4.99
CA ARG A 116 10.55 -10.60 6.26
C ARG A 116 11.73 -11.56 6.39
N GLN A 117 12.34 -11.99 5.28
CA GLN A 117 13.53 -12.84 5.34
C GLN A 117 14.78 -11.99 5.61
N GLN A 118 15.47 -12.32 6.70
CA GLN A 118 16.75 -11.73 7.08
C GLN A 118 17.86 -12.74 6.82
N LEU A 119 18.99 -12.26 6.27
CA LEU A 119 20.15 -13.10 6.03
C LEU A 119 20.65 -13.71 7.35
N GLY A 120 20.68 -12.95 8.45
CA GLY A 120 21.08 -13.45 9.78
C GLY A 120 22.40 -14.23 9.72
N ASP A 121 22.38 -15.46 10.26
CA ASP A 121 23.49 -16.43 10.16
C ASP A 121 23.34 -17.41 8.97
N GLN A 122 22.34 -17.21 8.12
CA GLN A 122 22.05 -18.11 7.01
C GLN A 122 22.98 -17.84 5.81
N LYS A 123 23.38 -18.92 5.13
CA LYS A 123 24.12 -18.82 3.87
C LYS A 123 23.24 -18.15 2.79
N PRO A 124 23.78 -17.25 1.97
CA PRO A 124 23.12 -16.69 0.79
C PRO A 124 22.43 -17.73 -0.11
N THR A 125 23.00 -18.93 -0.30
CA THR A 125 22.33 -20.02 -1.04
C THR A 125 21.09 -20.56 -0.33
N ALA A 126 21.15 -20.70 1.01
CA ALA A 126 20.01 -21.11 1.81
C ALA A 126 18.90 -20.05 1.78
N LEU A 127 19.27 -18.76 1.84
CA LEU A 127 18.36 -17.64 1.67
C LEU A 127 17.64 -17.73 0.31
N LEU A 128 18.35 -17.90 -0.81
CA LEU A 128 17.71 -18.03 -2.12
C LEU A 128 16.69 -19.15 -2.19
N ARG A 129 17.01 -20.32 -1.63
CA ARG A 129 16.06 -21.46 -1.60
C ARG A 129 14.82 -21.13 -0.77
N SER A 130 15.01 -20.48 0.38
CA SER A 130 13.90 -20.03 1.22
C SER A 130 13.02 -19.00 0.49
N MET A 131 13.63 -18.02 -0.19
CA MET A 131 12.91 -17.02 -1.00
C MET A 131 12.10 -17.67 -2.13
N ARG A 132 12.69 -18.64 -2.84
CA ARG A 132 12.00 -19.40 -3.92
C ARG A 132 10.86 -20.25 -3.38
N ASN A 133 11.04 -20.91 -2.25
CA ASN A 133 9.99 -21.73 -1.62
C ASN A 133 8.80 -20.89 -1.17
N GLU A 134 9.03 -19.69 -0.60
CA GLU A 134 7.93 -18.79 -0.23
C GLU A 134 7.17 -18.26 -1.45
N LEU A 135 7.87 -17.97 -2.56
CA LEU A 135 7.22 -17.59 -3.82
C LEU A 135 6.38 -18.74 -4.39
N ALA A 136 6.93 -19.96 -4.41
CA ALA A 136 6.22 -21.14 -4.87
C ALA A 136 4.97 -21.41 -4.00
N ALA A 137 5.05 -21.22 -2.69
CA ALA A 137 3.91 -21.34 -1.78
C ALA A 137 2.86 -20.25 -2.00
N ALA A 138 3.24 -19.07 -2.50
CA ALA A 138 2.34 -17.98 -2.83
C ALA A 138 1.68 -18.12 -4.22
N GLY A 139 1.97 -19.18 -4.98
CA GLY A 139 1.50 -19.37 -6.36
C GLY A 139 2.29 -18.54 -7.38
N ASP A 140 3.32 -17.82 -6.95
CA ASP A 140 4.18 -16.98 -7.78
C ASP A 140 5.38 -17.81 -8.30
N ALA A 141 5.14 -18.75 -9.21
CA ALA A 141 6.19 -19.56 -9.85
C ALA A 141 6.96 -18.79 -10.96
N PRO A 142 8.14 -19.32 -11.36
CA PRO A 142 9.45 -18.86 -10.91
C PRO A 142 9.78 -17.43 -11.40
N VAL A 143 9.96 -16.51 -10.46
CA VAL A 143 10.39 -15.13 -10.75
C VAL A 143 11.92 -15.08 -10.79
N ASP A 144 12.55 -15.66 -11.81
CA ASP A 144 13.94 -15.31 -12.17
C ASP A 144 13.91 -13.96 -12.93
N THR A 145 13.27 -12.96 -12.34
CA THR A 145 13.15 -11.61 -12.90
C THR A 145 14.21 -10.71 -12.27
N GLU A 146 14.66 -9.68 -12.99
CA GLU A 146 15.55 -8.63 -12.48
C GLU A 146 15.08 -8.06 -11.12
N LEU A 147 13.77 -8.04 -10.87
CA LEU A 147 13.20 -7.68 -9.57
C LEU A 147 13.64 -8.64 -8.45
N PHE A 148 13.58 -9.95 -8.65
CA PHE A 148 14.01 -10.92 -7.65
C PHE A 148 15.53 -10.88 -7.44
N ARG A 149 16.29 -10.68 -8.52
CA ARG A 149 17.75 -10.44 -8.47
C ARG A 149 18.09 -9.24 -7.60
N THR A 150 17.45 -8.10 -7.83
CA THR A 150 17.68 -6.89 -7.07
C THR A 150 17.25 -7.04 -5.61
N LEU A 151 16.11 -7.69 -5.34
CA LEU A 151 15.65 -7.96 -3.97
C LEU A 151 16.61 -8.87 -3.20
N PHE A 152 17.09 -9.96 -3.80
CA PHE A 152 18.11 -10.82 -3.20
C PHE A 152 19.38 -10.05 -2.87
N GLN A 153 19.90 -9.28 -3.82
CA GLN A 153 21.11 -8.48 -3.61
C GLN A 153 20.92 -7.42 -2.52
N GLN A 154 19.73 -6.81 -2.39
CA GLN A 154 19.43 -5.87 -1.30
C GLN A 154 19.45 -6.50 0.09
N ARG A 155 19.29 -7.82 0.21
CA ARG A 155 19.36 -8.55 1.50
C ARG A 155 20.80 -8.91 1.90
N LEU A 156 21.75 -8.85 0.97
CA LEU A 156 23.15 -9.18 1.24
C LEU A 156 23.91 -8.00 1.87
N PRO A 157 24.85 -8.27 2.81
CA PRO A 157 25.75 -7.27 3.34
C PRO A 157 26.50 -6.51 2.23
N GLN A 158 26.74 -5.22 2.47
CA GLN A 158 27.44 -4.35 1.52
C GLN A 158 28.77 -4.92 0.99
N PRO A 159 29.62 -5.59 1.81
CA PRO A 159 30.87 -6.19 1.32
C PRO A 159 30.63 -7.29 0.27
N VAL A 160 29.63 -8.13 0.51
CA VAL A 160 29.23 -9.21 -0.42
C VAL A 160 28.72 -8.60 -1.73
N ARG A 161 27.85 -7.60 -1.65
CA ARG A 161 27.30 -6.92 -2.84
C ARG A 161 28.38 -6.29 -3.71
N ALA A 162 29.40 -5.68 -3.10
CA ALA A 162 30.52 -5.11 -3.82
C ALA A 162 31.35 -6.19 -4.54
N ALA A 163 31.56 -7.34 -3.90
CA ALA A 163 32.22 -8.49 -4.53
C ALA A 163 31.39 -9.06 -5.69
N LEU A 164 30.07 -9.15 -5.53
CA LEU A 164 29.16 -9.63 -6.58
C LEU A 164 29.10 -8.69 -7.80
N ALA A 165 29.28 -7.39 -7.61
CA ALA A 165 29.30 -6.41 -8.70
C ALA A 165 30.48 -6.59 -9.67
N LEU A 166 31.51 -7.36 -9.28
CA LEU A 166 32.66 -7.69 -10.13
C LEU A 166 32.38 -8.90 -11.04
N LEU A 167 31.30 -9.65 -10.81
CA LEU A 167 30.90 -10.76 -11.68
C LEU A 167 30.18 -10.25 -12.93
N PRO A 168 30.18 -11.05 -14.03
CA PRO A 168 29.42 -10.73 -15.24
C PRO A 168 27.94 -10.45 -14.95
N ALA A 169 27.36 -9.45 -15.63
CA ALA A 169 25.97 -9.04 -15.42
C ALA A 169 24.97 -10.18 -15.71
N ASP A 170 25.30 -11.07 -16.65
CA ASP A 170 24.46 -12.21 -17.07
C ASP A 170 24.63 -13.46 -16.19
N SER A 171 25.33 -13.34 -15.05
CA SER A 171 25.48 -14.44 -14.09
C SER A 171 24.11 -14.90 -13.56
N THR A 172 23.88 -16.21 -13.49
CA THR A 172 22.62 -16.74 -12.93
C THR A 172 22.51 -16.44 -11.43
N LEU A 173 21.27 -16.40 -10.91
CA LEU A 173 21.02 -16.16 -9.48
C LEU A 173 21.69 -17.21 -8.59
N ASP A 174 21.67 -18.46 -9.02
CA ASP A 174 22.34 -19.55 -8.31
C ASP A 174 23.87 -19.33 -8.25
N ALA A 175 24.49 -18.94 -9.37
CA ALA A 175 25.92 -18.63 -9.40
C ALA A 175 26.28 -17.41 -8.53
N LEU A 176 25.40 -16.41 -8.46
CA LEU A 176 25.57 -15.26 -7.55
C LEU A 176 25.52 -15.69 -6.08
N ALA A 177 24.58 -16.55 -5.70
CA ALA A 177 24.52 -17.02 -4.32
C ALA A 177 25.71 -17.91 -3.95
N GLU A 178 26.17 -18.78 -4.85
CA GLU A 178 27.39 -19.56 -4.63
C GLU A 178 28.63 -18.66 -4.50
N ALA A 179 28.72 -17.59 -5.29
CA ALA A 179 29.78 -16.59 -5.15
C ALA A 179 29.68 -15.83 -3.81
N ALA A 180 28.46 -15.50 -3.37
CA ALA A 180 28.22 -14.85 -2.09
C ALA A 180 28.59 -15.76 -0.90
N ASP A 181 28.24 -17.05 -0.97
CA ASP A 181 28.64 -18.06 0.01
C ASP A 181 30.16 -18.15 0.12
N ARG A 182 30.86 -18.29 -1.02
CA ARG A 182 32.34 -18.32 -1.05
C ARG A 182 32.95 -17.06 -0.47
N TYR A 183 32.37 -15.89 -0.75
CA TYR A 183 32.85 -14.64 -0.17
C TYR A 183 32.66 -14.61 1.35
N LEU A 184 31.51 -15.04 1.87
CA LEU A 184 31.26 -15.06 3.32
C LEU A 184 32.12 -16.10 4.04
N GLU A 185 32.36 -17.26 3.43
CA GLU A 185 33.27 -18.27 3.96
C GLU A 185 34.74 -17.77 3.97
N ALA A 186 35.16 -17.07 2.91
CA ALA A 186 36.50 -16.46 2.85
C ALA A 186 36.64 -15.23 3.77
N SER A 187 35.56 -14.51 3.99
CA SER A 187 35.47 -13.34 4.88
C SER A 187 35.07 -13.72 6.30
N GLY A 188 35.29 -14.98 6.71
CA GLY A 188 35.02 -15.49 8.06
C GLY A 188 35.53 -14.56 9.17
N PRO A 189 35.10 -14.78 10.43
CA PRO A 189 35.19 -13.78 11.51
C PRO A 189 36.57 -13.12 11.52
N ASP A 190 36.56 -11.80 11.26
CA ASP A 190 37.73 -10.95 11.06
C ASP A 190 38.96 -11.49 11.83
N PRO A 191 40.09 -11.80 11.18
CA PRO A 191 41.32 -12.20 11.88
C PRO A 191 41.83 -11.10 12.83
N ARG A 192 41.28 -9.89 12.73
CA ARG A 192 41.51 -8.77 13.66
C ARG A 192 40.74 -8.88 14.98
N LEU A 193 39.68 -9.68 15.06
CA LEU A 193 38.90 -9.88 16.30
C LEU A 193 39.31 -11.16 17.05
N SER A 194 39.79 -12.19 16.34
CA SER A 194 40.20 -13.46 16.99
C SER A 194 41.60 -13.44 17.60
N ALA A 195 42.44 -12.45 17.27
CA ALA A 195 43.84 -12.36 17.73
C ALA A 195 44.01 -11.87 19.18
N ILE A 196 42.95 -11.49 19.89
CA ILE A 196 43.02 -11.07 21.31
C ILE A 196 42.84 -12.25 22.27
N ALA A 197 42.25 -13.37 21.80
CA ALA A 197 41.91 -14.50 22.68
C ALA A 197 42.98 -15.61 22.77
N ALA A 198 44.01 -15.57 21.93
CA ALA A 198 44.98 -16.66 21.85
C ALA A 198 46.42 -16.15 21.73
N GLN A 199 46.95 -15.58 22.81
CA GLN A 199 48.36 -15.77 23.10
C GLN A 199 48.52 -16.59 24.39
N PRO A 200 48.94 -17.87 24.31
CA PRO A 200 49.51 -18.53 25.48
C PRO A 200 50.87 -17.87 25.76
N TYR A 201 50.95 -17.09 26.83
CA TYR A 201 52.20 -16.59 27.36
C TYR A 201 53.02 -17.79 27.88
N THR A 202 53.90 -18.32 27.05
CA THR A 202 55.03 -19.16 27.49
C THR A 202 56.32 -18.48 27.08
N GLN A 203 56.88 -17.68 27.98
CA GLN A 203 58.32 -17.45 28.03
C GLN A 203 58.81 -17.51 29.49
N PRO A 204 59.96 -18.15 29.78
CA PRO A 204 60.50 -18.26 31.12
C PRO A 204 61.21 -16.95 31.53
N ALA A 205 61.05 -16.57 32.80
CA ALA A 205 61.58 -15.33 33.38
C ALA A 205 63.13 -15.35 33.51
N PRO A 206 63.84 -14.25 33.16
CA PRO A 206 65.17 -13.95 33.68
C PRO A 206 65.09 -13.06 34.93
N PRO A 207 66.13 -13.05 35.80
CA PRO A 207 66.07 -12.43 37.11
C PRO A 207 66.28 -10.92 37.09
N ILE A 208 65.69 -10.30 38.11
CA ILE A 208 65.60 -8.86 38.34
C ILE A 208 66.91 -8.39 39.00
N ALA A 209 67.79 -7.70 38.25
CA ALA A 209 68.80 -6.84 38.86
C ALA A 209 69.34 -5.79 37.87
N ALA A 210 68.98 -4.53 38.16
CA ALA A 210 69.79 -3.33 37.98
C ALA A 210 70.23 -2.89 36.56
N ALA A 211 69.55 -1.89 36.01
CA ALA A 211 70.12 -0.74 35.27
C ALA A 211 68.98 0.24 34.88
N VAL A 212 68.79 1.35 35.60
CA VAL A 212 69.35 2.70 35.31
C VAL A 212 68.61 3.44 34.17
N THR A 213 67.80 4.43 34.61
CA THR A 213 67.40 5.70 33.95
C THR A 213 67.02 5.75 32.46
N ALA A 214 65.72 5.87 32.18
CA ALA A 214 65.07 6.83 31.25
C ALA A 214 63.55 6.53 31.15
N PRO A 215 62.66 7.51 30.90
CA PRO A 215 61.22 7.30 30.92
C PRO A 215 60.74 6.58 29.64
N ALA A 216 59.99 5.50 29.81
CA ALA A 216 59.36 4.74 28.74
C ALA A 216 58.18 5.53 28.11
N PRO A 217 57.94 5.42 26.78
CA PRO A 217 56.91 6.18 26.09
C PRO A 217 55.51 5.66 26.45
N ALA A 218 54.61 6.60 26.72
CA ALA A 218 53.18 6.35 26.90
C ALA A 218 52.57 5.77 25.61
N ALA A 219 52.35 4.45 25.59
CA ALA A 219 51.64 3.75 24.53
C ALA A 219 50.38 3.08 25.11
N THR A 220 49.32 3.88 25.28
CA THR A 220 47.89 3.51 25.26
C THR A 220 46.91 4.71 25.18
N PRO A 221 47.29 5.99 24.90
CA PRO A 221 46.31 7.08 24.97
C PRO A 221 45.23 6.98 23.88
N ALA A 222 45.45 6.23 22.79
CA ALA A 222 44.53 6.17 21.67
C ALA A 222 43.23 5.41 21.99
N LEU A 223 43.29 4.30 22.74
CA LEU A 223 42.10 3.50 23.04
C LEU A 223 41.22 4.20 24.08
N ASP A 224 41.83 4.78 25.12
CA ASP A 224 41.10 5.57 26.11
C ASP A 224 40.46 6.82 25.49
N THR A 225 41.14 7.45 24.53
CA THR A 225 40.57 8.58 23.78
C THR A 225 39.41 8.14 22.89
N VAL A 226 39.49 6.97 22.27
CA VAL A 226 38.39 6.41 21.46
C VAL A 226 37.20 6.04 22.33
N ILE A 227 37.43 5.39 23.48
CA ILE A 227 36.38 5.04 24.45
C ILE A 227 35.72 6.32 24.98
N ALA A 228 36.50 7.32 25.39
CA ALA A 228 35.96 8.61 25.83
C ALA A 228 35.16 9.32 24.72
N SER A 229 35.61 9.22 23.46
CA SER A 229 34.90 9.77 22.30
C SER A 229 33.58 9.05 22.01
N LEU A 230 33.55 7.73 22.14
CA LEU A 230 32.34 6.90 22.01
C LEU A 230 31.33 7.19 23.11
N VAL A 231 31.77 7.25 24.37
CA VAL A 231 30.92 7.63 25.52
C VAL A 231 30.35 9.03 25.32
N ALA A 232 31.18 10.00 24.92
CA ALA A 232 30.71 11.36 24.62
C ALA A 232 29.75 11.40 23.41
N LYS A 233 29.90 10.51 22.43
CA LYS A 233 28.94 10.39 21.31
C LYS A 233 27.63 9.75 21.76
N MET A 234 27.65 8.75 22.63
CA MET A 234 26.45 8.15 23.22
C MET A 234 25.66 9.17 24.03
N GLU A 235 26.32 9.92 24.92
CA GLU A 235 25.67 10.96 25.71
C GLU A 235 25.03 12.05 24.83
N ARG A 236 25.72 12.46 23.75
CA ARG A 236 25.15 13.40 22.76
C ARG A 236 23.94 12.82 22.02
N LEU A 237 23.98 11.55 21.64
CA LEU A 237 22.88 10.88 20.96
C LEU A 237 21.67 10.73 21.88
N GLU A 238 21.89 10.35 23.14
CA GLU A 238 20.86 10.27 24.17
C GLU A 238 20.23 11.64 24.45
N ALA A 239 21.04 12.70 24.54
CA ALA A 239 20.53 14.06 24.67
C ALA A 239 19.73 14.51 23.45
N SER A 240 20.13 14.10 22.23
CA SER A 240 19.39 14.37 21.00
C SER A 240 18.04 13.65 20.98
N ASN A 241 18.01 12.37 21.36
CA ASN A 241 16.78 11.59 21.46
C ASN A 241 15.81 12.20 22.48
N ARG A 242 16.28 12.60 23.67
CA ARG A 242 15.42 13.29 24.65
C ARG A 242 14.83 14.58 24.09
N ARG A 243 15.61 15.37 23.33
CA ARG A 243 15.10 16.60 22.67
C ARG A 243 14.05 16.29 21.61
N LEU A 244 14.22 15.22 20.84
CA LEU A 244 13.24 14.76 19.85
C LEU A 244 11.96 14.25 20.52
N GLU A 245 12.09 13.46 21.57
CA GLU A 245 10.96 12.98 22.37
C GLU A 245 10.17 14.15 22.98
N ASP A 246 10.86 15.17 23.52
CA ASP A 246 10.24 16.39 24.02
C ASP A 246 9.56 17.20 22.93
N ALA A 247 10.17 17.31 21.74
CA ALA A 247 9.58 17.98 20.60
C ALA A 247 8.29 17.27 20.15
N VAL A 248 8.29 15.93 20.09
CA VAL A 248 7.11 15.11 19.77
C VAL A 248 6.04 15.23 20.85
N ARG A 249 6.42 15.24 22.14
CA ARG A 249 5.47 15.47 23.25
C ARG A 249 4.84 16.86 23.18
N ARG A 250 5.61 17.90 22.85
CA ARG A 250 5.09 19.26 22.65
C ARG A 250 4.18 19.36 21.43
N ASP A 251 4.52 18.68 20.34
CA ASP A 251 3.69 18.65 19.13
C ASP A 251 2.35 17.96 19.37
N ARG A 252 2.34 16.82 20.08
CA ARG A 252 1.11 16.17 20.55
C ARG A 252 0.30 17.05 21.51
N SER A 253 0.98 17.86 22.31
CA SER A 253 0.33 18.82 23.24
C SER A 253 -0.26 20.03 22.51
N ARG A 254 0.36 20.47 21.40
CA ARG A 254 -0.14 21.53 20.51
C ARG A 254 -1.26 21.04 19.58
N SER A 255 -1.24 19.74 19.25
CA SER A 255 -2.25 19.08 18.42
C SER A 255 -3.51 18.69 19.20
N ARG A 256 -3.53 18.83 20.53
CA ARG A 256 -4.76 18.73 21.31
C ARG A 256 -5.46 20.09 21.17
N PRO A 257 -6.56 20.22 20.43
CA PRO A 257 -7.25 21.50 20.35
C PRO A 257 -7.62 21.87 21.78
N ARG A 258 -7.17 23.06 22.23
CA ARG A 258 -7.86 23.74 23.33
C ARG A 258 -9.31 23.76 22.91
N GLN A 259 -10.16 22.96 23.56
CA GLN A 259 -11.58 23.25 23.55
C GLN A 259 -11.68 24.67 24.08
N ALA A 260 -11.85 25.62 23.17
CA ALA A 260 -12.15 26.99 23.52
C ALA A 260 -13.35 26.94 24.48
N PRO A 261 -13.31 27.61 25.64
CA PRO A 261 -14.55 27.85 26.35
C PRO A 261 -15.43 28.62 25.35
N ARG A 262 -16.58 28.03 25.02
CA ARG A 262 -17.59 28.65 24.17
C ARG A 262 -18.03 29.96 24.81
N GLN A 263 -17.39 31.07 24.46
CA GLN A 263 -17.93 32.39 24.75
C GLN A 263 -18.84 32.83 23.60
N SER A 264 -19.99 33.37 24.02
CA SER A 264 -20.89 34.20 23.23
C SER A 264 -21.81 33.49 22.23
N ARG A 265 -22.78 32.73 22.75
CA ARG A 265 -24.14 32.87 22.22
C ARG A 265 -24.65 34.24 22.67
N ARG A 266 -25.07 35.06 21.72
CA ARG A 266 -25.77 36.33 21.97
C ARG A 266 -26.88 36.12 23.02
N PRO A 267 -27.05 37.02 24.01
CA PRO A 267 -28.18 36.95 24.93
C PRO A 267 -29.48 37.14 24.15
N SER A 268 -30.39 36.17 24.23
CA SER A 268 -31.81 36.44 23.98
C SER A 268 -32.35 37.31 25.12
N PRO A 269 -33.32 38.21 24.87
CA PRO A 269 -33.81 39.13 25.89
C PRO A 269 -34.36 38.35 27.08
N ALA A 270 -33.96 38.74 28.29
CA ALA A 270 -34.49 38.19 29.53
C ALA A 270 -36.02 38.27 29.51
N ARG A 271 -36.68 37.12 29.63
CA ARG A 271 -38.09 37.08 30.00
C ARG A 271 -38.20 37.55 31.46
N PRO A 272 -39.21 38.38 31.79
CA PRO A 272 -39.41 38.82 33.16
C PRO A 272 -39.62 37.60 34.07
N SER A 273 -38.96 37.62 35.21
CA SER A 273 -39.15 36.69 36.32
C SER A 273 -40.64 36.51 36.60
N THR A 274 -41.10 35.27 36.63
CA THR A 274 -42.46 34.92 37.08
C THR A 274 -42.69 35.49 38.49
N PRO A 275 -43.84 36.12 38.76
CA PRO A 275 -44.23 36.47 40.12
C PRO A 275 -44.45 35.21 40.97
N PRO A 276 -44.50 35.33 42.31
CA PRO A 276 -44.72 34.20 43.21
C PRO A 276 -46.03 33.49 42.85
N HIS A 277 -46.01 32.15 42.94
CA HIS A 277 -47.13 31.30 42.58
C HIS A 277 -48.28 31.52 43.58
N ASP A 278 -49.34 32.21 43.18
CA ASP A 278 -50.64 32.08 43.86
C ASP A 278 -51.15 30.67 43.59
N ASP A 279 -51.01 29.77 44.57
CA ASP A 279 -51.35 28.33 44.49
C ASP A 279 -52.84 28.05 44.19
N THR A 280 -53.64 29.09 44.04
CA THR A 280 -55.07 29.02 43.77
C THR A 280 -55.39 29.09 42.27
N LEU A 281 -54.46 29.56 41.42
CA LEU A 281 -54.68 29.70 39.98
C LEU A 281 -53.73 28.80 39.16
N CYS A 282 -54.26 28.04 38.20
CA CYS A 282 -53.42 27.19 37.37
C CYS A 282 -52.56 28.01 36.41
N TRP A 283 -51.42 27.43 35.99
CA TRP A 283 -50.43 28.07 35.13
C TRP A 283 -51.01 28.76 33.88
N TYR A 284 -52.05 28.20 33.26
CA TYR A 284 -52.67 28.81 32.09
C TYR A 284 -53.40 30.12 32.44
N HIS A 285 -54.17 30.14 33.52
CA HIS A 285 -54.85 31.37 33.97
C HIS A 285 -53.89 32.37 34.61
N GLN A 286 -52.81 31.91 35.25
CA GLN A 286 -51.77 32.81 35.76
C GLN A 286 -51.01 33.51 34.63
N ARG A 287 -50.81 32.82 33.49
CA ARG A 287 -50.08 33.39 32.34
C ARG A 287 -50.96 34.16 31.36
N PHE A 288 -52.22 33.76 31.21
CA PHE A 288 -53.10 34.27 30.14
C PHE A 288 -54.42 34.89 30.64
N GLY A 289 -54.71 34.83 31.95
CA GLY A 289 -55.92 35.41 32.54
C GLY A 289 -57.20 34.98 31.82
N ALA A 290 -58.11 35.93 31.59
CA ALA A 290 -59.38 35.70 30.89
C ALA A 290 -59.27 35.19 29.45
N GLN A 291 -58.08 35.27 28.85
CA GLN A 291 -57.83 34.77 27.49
C GLN A 291 -57.29 33.33 27.47
N ALA A 292 -57.18 32.67 28.62
CA ALA A 292 -56.73 31.29 28.69
C ALA A 292 -57.75 30.34 28.04
N ARG A 293 -57.31 29.63 27.00
CA ARG A 293 -58.16 28.66 26.27
C ARG A 293 -58.24 27.29 26.95
N ARG A 294 -57.50 27.08 28.04
CA ARG A 294 -57.37 25.81 28.74
C ARG A 294 -57.22 26.06 30.24
N CYS A 295 -57.99 25.33 31.04
CA CYS A 295 -57.92 25.33 32.50
C CYS A 295 -57.49 23.94 33.01
N LYS A 296 -56.62 23.89 34.03
CA LYS A 296 -56.30 22.67 34.77
C LYS A 296 -56.75 22.81 36.22
N LEU A 297 -57.56 21.88 36.71
CA LEU A 297 -58.05 21.86 38.09
C LEU A 297 -57.00 21.30 39.06
N PRO A 298 -56.99 21.74 40.34
CA PRO A 298 -57.86 22.76 40.93
C PRO A 298 -57.41 24.19 40.58
N CYS A 299 -58.32 25.03 40.10
CA CYS A 299 -58.06 26.42 39.73
C CYS A 299 -59.27 27.27 40.12
N SER A 300 -59.08 28.30 40.93
CA SER A 300 -60.13 29.17 41.46
C SER A 300 -60.42 30.38 40.56
N TRP A 301 -60.17 30.27 39.25
CA TRP A 301 -60.34 31.39 38.32
C TRP A 301 -61.80 31.54 37.92
N ILE A 302 -62.39 32.71 38.16
CA ILE A 302 -63.76 33.06 37.79
C ILE A 302 -63.70 34.20 36.76
N ALA A 303 -64.31 33.99 35.59
CA ALA A 303 -64.46 35.04 34.60
C ALA A 303 -65.42 36.11 35.13
N SER A 304 -64.93 37.31 35.42
CA SER A 304 -65.80 38.46 35.65
C SER A 304 -66.26 38.98 34.29
N GLU A 305 -67.51 38.68 33.96
CA GLU A 305 -68.19 39.11 32.74
C GLU A 305 -68.59 40.59 32.89
N ASN A 306 -68.16 41.43 31.94
CA ASN A 306 -68.59 42.82 31.83
C ASN A 306 -68.73 43.19 30.36
#